data_AF-A0A643ATT6-F1
#
_entry.id   AF-A0A643ATT6-F1
#
_cell.length_a   1.000
_cell.length_b   1.000
_cell.length_c   1.000
_cell.angle_alpha   90.00
_cell.angle_beta   90.00
_cell.angle_gamma   90.00
#
_symmetry.space_group_name_H-M   'P 1'
#
loop_
_entity.id
_entity.type
_entity.pdbx_description
1 polymer ?
#
loop_
_entity_poly.entity_id
_entity_poly.type
_entity_poly.pdbx_seq_one_letter_code
_entity_poly.pdbx_strand_id
1 'polypeptide(L)'
;MAVYQTYVNAMNDKIRKQININNPFVFKHISNLKSMDHFDDIGPSVVMASPGMMQSGLSRELFESWCTDKRNGVIIAGYCVEGTLAKHIMSEPEEITTMSGQKLPLKMSVDYISFSAHTDYQQTSEFIRALKPPHVVSL
;
A
#
# COMPACT_ATOMS: atom_id res chain seq x y z
N MET A 1 -13.10 1.50 -9.10
CA MET A 1 -13.93 0.85 -8.04
C MET A 1 -15.12 0.04 -8.59
N ALA A 2 -15.62 0.30 -9.79
CA ALA A 2 -16.77 -0.42 -10.36
C ALA A 2 -16.64 -1.96 -10.31
N VAL A 3 -15.45 -2.51 -10.63
CA VAL A 3 -15.18 -3.96 -10.55
C VAL A 3 -15.48 -4.53 -9.16
N TYR A 4 -15.05 -3.87 -8.07
CA TYR A 4 -15.33 -4.31 -6.70
C TYR A 4 -16.83 -4.33 -6.36
N GLN A 5 -17.61 -3.42 -6.97
CA GLN A 5 -19.06 -3.35 -6.79
C GLN A 5 -19.83 -4.33 -7.69
N THR A 6 -19.26 -4.73 -8.83
CA THR A 6 -19.87 -5.71 -9.73
C THR A 6 -19.65 -7.14 -9.23
N TYR A 7 -18.44 -7.49 -8.81
CA TYR A 7 -18.07 -8.87 -8.42
C TYR A 7 -18.25 -9.14 -6.93
N VAL A 8 -19.37 -8.69 -6.37
CA VAL A 8 -19.73 -8.89 -4.95
C VAL A 8 -19.94 -10.35 -4.63
N ASN A 9 -20.37 -11.14 -5.62
CA ASN A 9 -20.50 -12.58 -5.51
C ASN A 9 -19.18 -13.29 -5.16
N ALA A 10 -18.02 -12.71 -5.51
CA ALA A 10 -16.70 -13.25 -5.15
C ALA A 10 -16.21 -12.81 -3.75
N MET A 11 -16.90 -11.88 -3.09
CA MET A 11 -16.54 -11.39 -1.74
C MET A 11 -17.01 -12.37 -0.66
N ASN A 12 -16.53 -12.22 0.58
CA ASN A 12 -17.00 -13.04 1.70
C ASN A 12 -18.46 -12.75 2.09
N ASP A 13 -19.04 -13.63 2.91
CA ASP A 13 -20.45 -13.52 3.35
C ASP A 13 -20.75 -12.23 4.11
N LYS A 14 -19.77 -11.67 4.80
CA LYS A 14 -19.92 -10.40 5.53
C LYS A 14 -20.23 -9.27 4.56
N ILE A 15 -19.42 -9.11 3.52
CA ILE A 15 -19.62 -8.07 2.50
C ILE A 15 -20.89 -8.35 1.70
N ARG A 16 -21.15 -9.60 1.32
CA ARG A 16 -22.37 -10.00 0.60
C ARG A 16 -23.66 -9.63 1.35
N LYS A 17 -23.69 -9.79 2.67
CA LYS A 17 -24.84 -9.38 3.51
C LYS A 17 -24.91 -7.87 3.68
N GLN A 18 -23.78 -7.21 3.90
CA GLN A 18 -23.72 -5.78 4.18
C GLN A 18 -24.13 -4.92 2.98
N ILE A 19 -23.84 -5.37 1.75
CA ILE A 19 -24.07 -4.56 0.54
C ILE A 19 -25.54 -4.25 0.27
N ASN A 20 -26.47 -5.08 0.76
CA ASN A 20 -27.91 -4.85 0.66
C ASN A 20 -28.41 -3.73 1.58
N ILE A 21 -27.62 -3.38 2.61
CA ILE A 21 -27.92 -2.31 3.57
C ILE A 21 -27.13 -1.05 3.22
N ASN A 22 -25.82 -1.20 3.05
CA ASN A 22 -24.91 -0.11 2.72
C ASN A 22 -23.68 -0.68 2.00
N ASN A 23 -23.42 -0.21 0.77
CA ASN A 23 -22.29 -0.68 -0.03
C ASN A 23 -20.96 -0.13 0.52
N PRO A 24 -20.08 -0.98 1.08
CA PRO A 24 -18.83 -0.53 1.70
C PRO A 24 -17.80 0.02 0.69
N PHE A 25 -17.99 -0.22 -0.61
CA PHE A 25 -17.13 0.32 -1.68
C PHE A 25 -17.63 1.67 -2.22
N VAL A 26 -18.73 2.19 -1.68
CA VAL A 26 -19.17 3.57 -1.87
C VAL A 26 -18.73 4.36 -0.63
N PHE A 27 -17.52 4.91 -0.72
CA PHE A 27 -16.91 5.59 0.41
C PHE A 27 -17.56 6.96 0.66
N LYS A 28 -17.83 7.27 1.93
CA LYS A 28 -18.41 8.56 2.34
C LYS A 28 -17.37 9.65 2.55
N HIS A 29 -16.13 9.26 2.87
CA HIS A 29 -15.05 10.17 3.27
C HIS A 29 -13.76 9.96 2.47
N ILE A 30 -13.81 9.14 1.41
CA ILE A 30 -12.67 8.91 0.52
C ILE A 30 -13.07 9.40 -0.86
N SER A 31 -12.29 10.33 -1.38
CA SER A 31 -12.41 10.87 -2.74
C SER A 31 -11.28 10.33 -3.61
N ASN A 32 -11.53 10.22 -4.91
CA ASN A 32 -10.49 9.85 -5.86
C ASN A 32 -9.68 11.08 -6.24
N LEU A 33 -8.35 10.96 -6.19
CA LEU A 33 -7.43 11.95 -6.73
C LEU A 33 -6.90 11.49 -8.08
N LYS A 34 -7.05 12.33 -9.12
CA LYS A 34 -6.63 11.98 -10.50
C LYS A 34 -5.17 12.37 -10.78
N SER A 35 -4.75 13.54 -10.30
CA SER A 35 -3.39 14.06 -10.40
C SER A 35 -3.12 15.02 -9.26
N MET A 36 -1.86 15.36 -9.03
CA MET A 36 -1.45 16.30 -8.01
C MET A 36 -1.99 17.72 -8.27
N ASP A 37 -2.28 18.08 -9.53
CA ASP A 37 -2.84 19.39 -9.90
C ASP A 37 -4.25 19.62 -9.35
N HIS A 38 -4.94 18.56 -8.95
CA HIS A 38 -6.28 18.62 -8.36
C HIS A 38 -6.24 18.53 -6.83
N PHE A 39 -5.05 18.63 -6.24
CA PHE A 39 -4.83 18.52 -4.81
C PHE A 39 -4.18 19.80 -4.27
N ASP A 40 -4.94 20.56 -3.48
CA ASP A 40 -4.39 21.64 -2.69
C ASP A 40 -3.80 21.07 -1.40
N ASP A 41 -2.47 21.09 -1.28
CA ASP A 41 -1.73 20.57 -0.11
C ASP A 41 -1.81 21.54 1.08
N ILE A 42 -3.03 21.72 1.61
CA ILE A 42 -3.36 22.64 2.70
C ILE A 42 -3.82 21.84 3.92
N GLY A 43 -2.94 21.78 4.93
CA GLY A 43 -3.22 21.14 6.21
C GLY A 43 -3.05 19.61 6.19
N PRO A 44 -3.42 18.91 7.28
CA PRO A 44 -3.23 17.47 7.38
C PRO A 44 -4.11 16.70 6.38
N SER A 45 -3.49 15.78 5.63
CA SER A 45 -4.18 14.93 4.66
C SER A 45 -3.64 13.50 4.70
N VAL A 46 -4.43 12.54 4.17
CA VAL A 46 -3.99 11.15 3.97
C VAL A 46 -4.21 10.81 2.51
N VAL A 47 -3.13 10.50 1.80
CA VAL A 47 -3.17 10.15 0.38
C VAL A 47 -2.65 8.72 0.20
N MET A 48 -3.51 7.86 -0.37
CA MET A 48 -3.11 6.54 -0.82
C MET A 48 -2.81 6.59 -2.31
N ALA A 49 -1.54 6.46 -2.67
CA ALA A 49 -1.08 6.55 -4.06
C ALA A 49 -0.39 5.26 -4.51
N SER A 50 -0.42 5.02 -5.82
CA SER A 50 0.28 3.91 -6.48
C SER A 50 1.47 4.44 -7.29
N PRO A 51 2.43 3.55 -7.65
CA PRO A 51 2.64 2.17 -7.22
C PRO A 51 3.16 2.05 -5.78
N GLY A 52 2.81 0.97 -5.07
CA GLY A 52 3.15 0.79 -3.65
C GLY A 52 4.65 0.69 -3.33
N MET A 53 5.50 0.38 -4.32
CA MET A 53 6.96 0.33 -4.15
C MET A 53 7.68 1.65 -4.50
N MET A 54 6.92 2.69 -4.89
CA MET A 54 7.40 4.06 -5.14
C MET A 54 8.54 4.18 -6.16
N GLN A 55 8.53 3.33 -7.18
CA GLN A 55 9.53 3.40 -8.26
C GLN A 55 9.34 4.62 -9.16
N SER A 56 8.10 5.06 -9.35
CA SER A 56 7.72 6.20 -10.20
C SER A 56 6.28 6.65 -9.91
N GLY A 57 5.78 7.65 -10.64
CA GLY A 57 4.38 8.08 -10.59
C GLY A 57 4.00 8.84 -9.30
N LEU A 58 2.70 8.97 -9.08
CA LEU A 58 2.16 9.86 -8.04
C LEU A 58 2.67 9.53 -6.62
N SER A 59 2.81 8.25 -6.28
CA SER A 59 3.37 7.85 -4.98
C SER A 59 4.80 8.36 -4.76
N ARG A 60 5.61 8.40 -5.83
CA ARG A 60 7.00 8.86 -5.79
C ARG A 60 7.07 10.39 -5.73
N GLU A 61 6.24 11.07 -6.51
CA GLU A 61 6.15 12.54 -6.51
C GLU A 61 5.73 13.06 -5.13
N LEU A 62 4.67 12.50 -4.54
CA LEU A 62 4.21 12.87 -3.19
C LEU A 62 5.30 12.61 -2.14
N PHE A 63 5.98 11.47 -2.22
CA PHE A 63 7.06 11.15 -1.30
C PHE A 63 8.20 12.18 -1.39
N GLU A 64 8.66 12.52 -2.60
CA GLU A 64 9.72 13.52 -2.78
C GLU A 64 9.30 14.91 -2.25
N SER A 65 8.05 15.32 -2.47
CA SER A 65 7.50 16.57 -1.94
C SER A 65 7.43 16.60 -0.41
N TRP A 66 7.17 15.46 0.24
CA TRP A 66 6.89 15.39 1.67
C TRP A 66 8.06 14.93 2.54
N CYS A 67 9.06 14.25 1.96
CA CYS A 67 10.12 13.56 2.71
C CYS A 67 10.99 14.47 3.59
N THR A 68 11.06 15.77 3.26
CA THR A 68 11.92 16.73 3.95
C THR A 68 11.30 17.32 5.22
N ASP A 69 10.00 17.09 5.49
CA ASP A 69 9.32 17.57 6.69
C ASP A 69 9.05 16.43 7.68
N LYS A 70 9.51 16.61 8.92
CA LYS A 70 9.34 15.66 10.03
C LYS A 70 7.90 15.47 10.51
N ARG A 71 6.98 16.35 10.12
CA ARG A 71 5.55 16.26 10.45
C ARG A 71 4.84 15.25 9.54
N ASN A 72 5.44 14.94 8.40
CA ASN A 72 4.92 13.97 7.45
C ASN A 72 5.38 12.56 7.84
N GLY A 73 4.66 11.57 7.33
CA GLY A 73 4.95 10.16 7.55
C GLY A 73 4.50 9.29 6.38
N VAL A 74 5.22 8.20 6.13
CA VAL A 74 4.90 7.22 5.09
C VAL A 74 4.69 5.87 5.76
N ILE A 75 3.57 5.23 5.42
CA ILE A 75 3.23 3.89 5.89
C ILE A 75 3.37 2.93 4.71
N ILE A 76 4.31 2.01 4.82
CA ILE A 76 4.48 0.93 3.85
C ILE A 76 3.62 -0.25 4.29
N ALA A 77 2.53 -0.47 3.55
CA ALA A 77 1.53 -1.48 3.88
C ALA A 77 1.76 -2.85 3.21
N GLY A 78 2.68 -2.94 2.24
CA GLY A 78 2.89 -4.12 1.40
C GLY A 78 4.34 -4.60 1.38
N TYR A 79 4.54 -5.83 0.92
CA TYR A 79 5.87 -6.38 0.70
C TYR A 79 6.64 -5.55 -0.33
N CYS A 80 7.91 -5.26 -0.04
CA CYS A 80 8.78 -4.48 -0.90
C CYS A 80 9.96 -5.34 -1.38
N VAL A 81 10.17 -5.33 -2.70
CA VAL A 81 11.26 -6.07 -3.34
C VAL A 81 12.57 -5.29 -3.19
N GLU A 82 13.68 -6.02 -3.07
CA GLU A 82 15.03 -5.44 -3.10
C GLU A 82 15.26 -4.57 -4.34
N GLY A 83 16.00 -3.47 -4.16
CA GLY A 83 16.25 -2.49 -5.21
C GLY A 83 15.09 -1.51 -5.49
N THR A 84 14.04 -1.51 -4.67
CA THR A 84 12.97 -0.50 -4.73
C THR A 84 13.19 0.63 -3.73
N LEU A 85 12.65 1.83 -4.03
CA LEU A 85 12.70 2.94 -3.08
C LEU A 85 12.02 2.56 -1.76
N ALA A 86 10.84 1.94 -1.81
CA ALA A 86 10.12 1.52 -0.61
C ALA A 86 10.95 0.59 0.28
N LYS A 87 11.74 -0.32 -0.32
CA LYS A 87 12.66 -1.18 0.44
C LYS A 87 13.86 -0.41 0.99
N HIS A 88 14.39 0.55 0.23
CA HIS A 88 15.53 1.36 0.63
C HIS A 88 15.21 2.26 1.83
N ILE A 89 14.07 2.92 1.85
CA ILE A 89 13.73 3.85 2.94
C ILE A 89 13.47 3.15 4.29
N MET A 90 13.18 1.84 4.28
CA MET A 90 13.05 1.04 5.50
C MET A 90 14.35 0.91 6.28
N SER A 91 15.51 1.15 5.66
CA SER A 91 16.79 1.23 6.37
C SER A 91 17.06 2.60 6.96
N GLU A 92 16.09 3.52 6.91
CA GLU A 92 16.18 4.90 7.41
C GLU A 92 17.45 5.63 6.93
N PRO A 93 17.68 5.75 5.61
CA PRO A 93 18.83 6.47 5.09
C PRO A 93 18.74 7.97 5.42
N GLU A 94 19.88 8.64 5.61
CA GLU A 94 19.90 10.09 5.87
C GLU A 94 19.40 10.91 4.67
N GLU A 95 19.65 10.41 3.45
CA GLU A 95 19.27 11.06 2.19
C GLU A 95 18.68 10.03 1.21
N ILE A 96 17.74 10.51 0.37
CA ILE A 96 17.18 9.77 -0.76
C ILE A 96 17.52 10.46 -2.07
N THR A 97 17.61 9.68 -3.15
CA THR A 97 17.82 10.21 -4.51
C THR A 97 16.47 10.39 -5.21
N THR A 98 16.21 11.58 -5.73
CA THR A 98 14.99 11.91 -6.49
C THR A 98 15.02 11.29 -7.88
N MET A 99 13.88 11.28 -8.57
CA MET A 99 13.82 10.89 -9.98
C MET A 99 14.67 11.79 -10.90
N SER A 100 14.87 13.05 -10.52
CA SER A 100 15.75 13.99 -11.23
C SER A 100 17.24 13.83 -10.89
N GLY A 101 17.59 12.92 -9.98
CA GLY A 101 18.97 12.66 -9.55
C GLY A 101 19.48 13.60 -8.44
N GLN A 102 18.62 14.47 -7.91
CA GLN A 102 18.95 15.29 -6.74
C GLN A 102 18.91 14.45 -5.46
N LYS A 103 19.58 14.92 -4.41
CA LYS A 103 19.50 14.31 -3.09
C LYS A 103 18.63 15.14 -2.16
N LEU A 104 17.71 14.49 -1.45
CA LEU A 104 16.86 15.11 -0.45
C LEU A 104 17.08 14.45 0.91
N PRO A 105 17.09 15.22 2.01
CA PRO A 105 17.18 14.64 3.34
C PRO A 105 15.87 13.94 3.71
N LEU A 106 15.96 12.72 4.23
CA LEU A 106 14.81 11.98 4.73
C LEU A 106 14.56 12.35 6.20
N LYS A 107 13.49 13.12 6.46
CA LYS A 107 13.11 13.57 7.80
C LYS A 107 11.74 13.08 8.25
N MET A 108 10.88 12.68 7.31
CA MET A 108 9.56 12.12 7.60
C MET A 108 9.67 10.76 8.32
N SER A 109 8.64 10.37 9.06
CA SER A 109 8.60 9.02 9.66
C SER A 109 8.39 7.94 8.60
N VAL A 110 9.01 6.78 8.79
CA VAL A 110 8.84 5.60 7.92
C VAL A 110 8.37 4.44 8.78
N ASP A 111 7.13 4.00 8.57
CA ASP A 111 6.52 2.92 9.33
C ASP A 111 6.16 1.74 8.40
N TYR A 112 6.48 0.52 8.83
CA TYR A 112 6.09 -0.70 8.10
C TYR A 112 5.00 -1.45 8.85
N ILE A 113 3.82 -1.54 8.24
CA ILE A 113 2.66 -2.24 8.79
C ILE A 113 2.17 -3.23 7.75
N SER A 114 2.56 -4.49 7.87
CA SER A 114 2.25 -5.48 6.84
C SER A 114 0.75 -5.81 6.79
N PHE A 115 0.13 -5.54 5.65
CA PHE A 115 -1.18 -6.05 5.25
C PHE A 115 -1.02 -7.06 4.10
N SER A 116 -0.03 -7.94 4.20
CA SER A 116 0.14 -9.01 3.23
C SER A 116 -1.01 -10.01 3.39
N ALA A 117 -1.74 -10.25 2.30
CA ALA A 117 -2.75 -11.31 2.23
C ALA A 117 -2.10 -12.68 1.94
N HIS A 118 -0.96 -12.95 2.58
CA HIS A 118 -0.22 -14.20 2.47
C HIS A 118 -0.42 -15.05 3.72
N THR A 119 -0.33 -16.37 3.55
CA THR A 119 -0.37 -17.29 4.67
C THR A 119 0.94 -17.26 5.44
N ASP A 120 0.87 -17.30 6.76
CA ASP A 120 2.04 -17.52 7.61
C ASP A 120 2.43 -19.02 7.64
N TYR A 121 3.45 -19.36 8.44
CA TYR A 121 3.88 -20.74 8.60
C TYR A 121 2.78 -21.64 9.15
N GLN A 122 2.03 -21.18 10.16
CA GLN A 122 1.02 -21.98 10.82
C GLN A 122 -0.11 -22.33 9.84
N GLN A 123 -0.61 -21.34 9.11
CA GLN A 123 -1.65 -21.50 8.11
C GLN A 123 -1.19 -22.38 6.94
N THR A 124 0.03 -22.15 6.44
CA THR A 124 0.60 -22.96 5.34
C THR A 124 0.81 -24.41 5.77
N SER A 125 1.34 -24.63 6.97
CA SER A 125 1.56 -25.96 7.54
C SER A 125 0.24 -26.70 7.77
N GLU A 126 -0.77 -26.01 8.28
CA GLU A 126 -2.12 -26.55 8.45
C GLU A 126 -2.73 -26.96 7.11
N PHE A 127 -2.62 -26.11 6.09
CA PHE A 127 -3.10 -26.41 4.75
C PHE A 127 -2.45 -27.66 4.13
N ILE A 128 -1.12 -27.78 4.23
CA ILE A 128 -0.38 -28.97 3.75
C ILE A 128 -0.80 -30.22 4.54
N ARG A 129 -0.92 -30.11 5.87
CA ARG A 129 -1.34 -31.22 6.74
C ARG A 129 -2.75 -31.71 6.42
N ALA A 130 -3.67 -30.81 6.08
CA ALA A 130 -5.04 -31.15 5.71
C ALA A 130 -5.09 -31.92 4.39
N LEU A 131 -4.28 -31.55 3.40
CA LEU A 131 -4.29 -32.16 2.07
C LEU A 131 -3.41 -33.41 1.96
N LYS A 132 -2.35 -33.53 2.76
CA LYS A 132 -1.34 -34.61 2.71
C LYS A 132 -0.87 -34.95 1.28
N PRO A 133 -0.40 -33.94 0.51
CA PRO A 133 0.03 -34.18 -0.86
C PRO A 133 1.30 -35.06 -0.90
N PRO A 134 1.46 -35.93 -1.90
CA PRO A 134 2.68 -36.74 -2.05
C PRO A 134 3.92 -35.91 -2.41
N HIS A 135 3.73 -34.76 -3.08
CA HIS A 135 4.80 -33.84 -3.45
C HIS A 135 4.33 -32.39 -3.23
N VAL A 136 5.21 -31.55 -2.67
CA VAL A 136 5.01 -30.11 -2.51
C VAL A 136 6.12 -29.41 -3.28
N VAL A 137 5.77 -28.47 -4.15
CA VAL A 137 6.73 -27.64 -4.90
C VAL A 137 6.55 -26.20 -4.44
N SER A 138 7.64 -25.57 -3.97
CA SER A 138 7.68 -24.14 -3.66
C SER A 138 8.26 -23.41 -4.88
N LEU A 139 7.60 -22.33 -5.31
CA LEU A 139 8.03 -21.44 -6.39
C LEU A 139 8.61 -20.14 -5.80
#